data_AF-Q6CFM0-F1
#
_entry.id   AF-Q6CFM0-F1
#
_cell.length_a   1.000
_cell.length_b   1.000
_cell.length_c   1.000
_cell.angle_alpha   90.00
_cell.angle_beta   90.00
_cell.angle_gamma   90.00
#
_symmetry.space_group_name_H-M   'P 1'
#
loop_
_entity.id
_entity.type
_entity.pdbx_description
1 polymer ?
#
loop_
_entity_poly.entity_id
_entity_poly.type
_entity_poly.pdbx_seq_one_letter_code
_entity_poly.pdbx_strand_id
1 'polypeptide(L)'
;MNIRKATVEDLAGMQNCNLTNLPENYVLKYYLYHAISWPQCSFVATMPAKDSENGEKIVGYVLAKMEDDPVVAQNNPDKSKEEDDRPHGHITSLSVMRTYRRMGIADKLMRLSLRALCEVYGAQYVSLHVRKSNRAALHLYRDSLQFEVKKLENGYYADGEDAYSMKKELSVDPDIESDDDLLVDDIAEHTEVSL
;
A
#
# COMPACT_ATOMS: atom_id res chain seq x y z
N MET A 1 -13.54 9.03 -10.32
CA MET A 1 -12.88 7.78 -9.83
C MET A 1 -13.29 7.61 -8.38
N ASN A 2 -13.11 6.46 -7.73
CA ASN A 2 -13.44 6.35 -6.30
C ASN A 2 -12.29 5.67 -5.55
N ILE A 3 -11.88 6.23 -4.42
CA ILE A 3 -10.89 5.64 -3.51
C ILE A 3 -11.58 5.42 -2.18
N ARG A 4 -11.44 4.23 -1.60
CA ARG A 4 -12.09 3.88 -0.33
C ARG A 4 -11.33 2.79 0.40
N LYS A 5 -11.66 2.57 1.68
CA LYS A 5 -11.18 1.43 2.45
C LYS A 5 -11.54 0.12 1.74
N ALA A 6 -10.60 -0.83 1.77
CA ALA A 6 -10.81 -2.16 1.24
C ALA A 6 -11.77 -2.94 2.13
N THR A 7 -12.68 -3.70 1.52
CA THR A 7 -13.58 -4.63 2.21
C THR A 7 -13.28 -6.07 1.78
N VAL A 8 -13.89 -7.04 2.45
CA VAL A 8 -13.75 -8.47 2.10
C VAL A 8 -14.27 -8.77 0.69
N GLU A 9 -15.25 -8.00 0.20
CA GLU A 9 -15.80 -8.13 -1.15
C GLU A 9 -14.79 -7.71 -2.23
N ASP A 10 -13.83 -6.85 -1.90
CA ASP A 10 -12.83 -6.35 -2.84
C ASP A 10 -11.68 -7.34 -3.08
N LEU A 11 -11.49 -8.34 -2.21
CA LEU A 11 -10.27 -9.17 -2.18
C LEU A 11 -10.03 -9.93 -3.49
N ALA A 12 -11.10 -10.42 -4.14
CA ALA A 12 -10.99 -11.07 -5.44
C ALA A 12 -10.50 -10.08 -6.52
N GLY A 13 -11.00 -8.84 -6.50
CA GLY A 13 -10.56 -7.77 -7.39
C GLY A 13 -9.12 -7.34 -7.13
N MET A 14 -8.72 -7.24 -5.85
CA MET A 14 -7.33 -6.97 -5.45
C MET A 14 -6.38 -8.08 -5.93
N GLN A 15 -6.75 -9.34 -5.72
CA GLN A 15 -5.96 -10.49 -6.18
C GLN A 15 -5.82 -10.51 -7.70
N ASN A 16 -6.90 -10.25 -8.45
CA ASN A 16 -6.82 -10.14 -9.90
C ASN A 16 -5.91 -8.98 -10.35
N CYS A 17 -5.95 -7.85 -9.65
CA CYS A 17 -5.06 -6.73 -9.89
C CYS A 17 -3.59 -7.07 -9.58
N ASN A 18 -3.31 -7.86 -8.55
CA ASN A 18 -1.97 -8.39 -8.25
C ASN A 18 -1.47 -9.28 -9.39
N LEU A 19 -2.23 -10.32 -9.74
CA LEU A 19 -1.90 -11.29 -10.80
C LEU A 19 -1.60 -10.65 -12.15
N THR A 20 -2.28 -9.55 -12.47
CA THR A 20 -2.11 -8.84 -13.74
C THR A 20 -0.84 -7.98 -13.77
N ASN A 21 -0.36 -7.51 -12.61
CA ASN A 21 0.63 -6.44 -12.53
C ASN A 21 1.96 -6.83 -11.88
N LEU A 22 1.98 -7.88 -11.04
CA LEU A 22 3.10 -8.22 -10.19
C LEU A 22 3.48 -9.71 -10.33
N PRO A 23 4.78 -10.04 -10.36
CA PRO A 23 5.24 -11.42 -10.29
C PRO A 23 5.10 -12.02 -8.88
N GLU A 24 5.14 -11.19 -7.82
CA GLU A 24 4.94 -11.60 -6.43
C GLU A 24 3.43 -11.78 -6.13
N ASN A 25 2.99 -13.04 -6.10
CA ASN A 25 1.59 -13.39 -5.96
C ASN A 25 1.29 -14.12 -4.64
N TYR A 26 0.08 -13.94 -4.13
CA TYR A 26 -0.37 -14.53 -2.88
C TYR A 26 -1.68 -15.30 -3.03
N VAL A 27 -1.85 -16.34 -2.21
CA VAL A 27 -3.14 -17.05 -2.08
C VAL A 27 -4.17 -16.15 -1.39
N LEU A 28 -5.46 -16.32 -1.72
CA LEU A 28 -6.54 -15.48 -1.17
C LEU A 28 -6.60 -15.51 0.37
N LYS A 29 -6.19 -16.62 0.99
CA LYS A 29 -6.03 -16.74 2.46
C LYS A 29 -5.15 -15.64 3.05
N TYR A 30 -4.11 -15.21 2.34
CA TYR A 30 -3.20 -14.17 2.81
C TYR A 30 -3.83 -12.77 2.76
N TYR A 31 -4.62 -12.49 1.71
CA TYR A 31 -5.43 -11.27 1.64
C TYR A 31 -6.46 -11.22 2.77
N LEU A 32 -7.15 -12.35 3.03
CA LEU A 32 -8.13 -12.45 4.10
C LEU A 32 -7.49 -12.23 5.48
N TYR A 33 -6.28 -12.76 5.71
CA TYR A 33 -5.52 -12.51 6.93
C TYR A 33 -5.28 -11.00 7.17
N HIS A 34 -4.90 -10.24 6.13
CA HIS A 34 -4.74 -8.79 6.24
C HIS A 34 -6.07 -8.09 6.53
N ALA A 35 -7.12 -8.44 5.79
CA ALA A 35 -8.42 -7.79 5.90
C ALA A 35 -9.07 -7.98 7.28
N ILE A 36 -8.79 -9.10 7.95
CA ILE A 36 -9.32 -9.38 9.29
C ILE A 36 -8.41 -8.82 10.39
N SER A 37 -7.08 -8.88 10.21
CA SER A 37 -6.14 -8.46 11.25
C SER A 37 -5.97 -6.94 11.30
N TRP A 38 -5.96 -6.28 10.14
CA TRP A 38 -5.78 -4.83 10.02
C TRP A 38 -6.76 -4.19 9.01
N PRO A 39 -8.09 -4.22 9.28
CA PRO A 39 -9.10 -3.77 8.32
C PRO A 39 -9.00 -2.29 7.94
N GLN A 40 -8.36 -1.45 8.74
CA GLN A 40 -8.32 0.01 8.55
C GLN A 40 -7.18 0.51 7.66
N CYS A 41 -6.14 -0.29 7.34
CA CYS A 41 -4.94 0.23 6.65
C CYS A 41 -4.81 -0.15 5.16
N SER A 42 -5.76 -0.91 4.61
CA SER A 42 -5.77 -1.28 3.20
C SER A 42 -6.86 -0.52 2.44
N PHE A 43 -6.53 -0.05 1.24
CA PHE A 43 -7.40 0.79 0.43
C PHE A 43 -7.45 0.32 -1.01
N VAL A 44 -8.55 0.63 -1.69
CA VAL A 44 -8.78 0.30 -3.09
C VAL A 44 -9.17 1.54 -3.87
N ALA A 45 -8.79 1.56 -5.15
CA ALA A 45 -9.28 2.50 -6.14
C ALA A 45 -10.19 1.75 -7.11
N THR A 46 -11.42 2.23 -7.28
CA THR A 46 -12.43 1.66 -8.16
C THR A 46 -12.79 2.62 -9.31
N MET A 47 -13.28 2.02 -10.39
CA MET A 47 -13.88 2.72 -11.52
C MET A 47 -15.24 2.10 -11.85
N PRO A 48 -16.22 2.88 -12.34
CA PRO A 48 -17.48 2.33 -12.82
C PRO A 48 -17.25 1.24 -13.88
N ALA A 49 -17.98 0.13 -13.75
CA ALA A 49 -17.91 -1.01 -14.66
C ALA A 49 -19.30 -1.62 -14.81
N LYS A 50 -19.84 -1.56 -16.03
CA LYS A 50 -21.16 -2.15 -16.37
C LYS A 50 -21.18 -3.67 -16.23
N ASP A 51 -20.03 -4.31 -16.37
CA ASP A 51 -19.88 -5.77 -16.34
C ASP A 51 -19.55 -6.32 -14.94
N SER A 52 -19.48 -5.47 -13.92
CA SER A 52 -19.23 -5.88 -12.53
C SER A 52 -20.56 -5.98 -11.77
N GLU A 53 -20.71 -7.02 -10.94
CA GLU A 53 -21.92 -7.23 -10.11
C GLU A 53 -22.24 -6.01 -9.24
N ASN A 54 -21.21 -5.33 -8.72
CA ASN A 54 -21.36 -4.15 -7.86
C ASN A 54 -21.30 -2.82 -8.64
N GLY A 55 -21.27 -2.86 -9.98
CA GLY A 55 -21.14 -1.66 -10.82
C GLY A 55 -19.76 -0.98 -10.76
N GLU A 56 -18.81 -1.53 -10.01
CA GLU A 56 -17.46 -1.01 -9.84
C GLU A 56 -16.41 -2.10 -10.07
N LYS A 57 -15.26 -1.74 -10.66
CA LYS A 57 -14.09 -2.62 -10.80
C LYS A 57 -12.89 -2.04 -10.07
N ILE A 58 -12.11 -2.92 -9.44
CA ILE A 58 -10.83 -2.54 -8.80
C ILE A 58 -9.80 -2.23 -9.90
N VAL A 59 -9.27 -1.00 -9.88
CA VAL A 59 -8.21 -0.54 -10.79
C VAL A 59 -6.89 -0.31 -10.08
N GLY A 60 -6.89 -0.26 -8.76
CA GLY A 60 -5.67 -0.19 -7.94
C GLY A 60 -5.97 -0.55 -6.49
N TYR A 61 -4.94 -0.93 -5.75
CA TYR A 61 -5.05 -1.22 -4.33
C TYR A 61 -3.71 -1.04 -3.63
N VAL A 62 -3.78 -0.81 -2.31
CA VAL A 62 -2.67 -0.96 -1.37
C VAL A 62 -3.09 -1.96 -0.30
N LEU A 63 -2.21 -2.93 -0.05
CA LEU A 63 -2.35 -3.96 0.98
C LEU A 63 -1.24 -3.72 2.01
N ALA A 64 -1.65 -3.42 3.24
CA ALA A 64 -0.73 -3.09 4.32
C ALA A 64 -1.08 -3.87 5.60
N LYS A 65 -0.08 -4.01 6.47
CA LYS A 65 -0.18 -4.69 7.77
C LYS A 65 0.66 -3.94 8.82
N MET A 66 0.43 -4.23 10.10
CA MET A 66 1.46 -4.03 11.12
C MET A 66 2.42 -5.20 11.10
N GLU A 67 3.69 -4.97 11.43
CA GLU A 67 4.57 -6.07 11.76
C GLU A 67 4.22 -6.62 13.15
N ASP A 68 3.83 -7.88 13.19
CA ASP A 68 3.41 -8.64 14.37
C ASP A 68 4.33 -9.82 14.66
N ASP A 69 5.45 -9.95 13.93
CA ASP A 69 6.43 -11.01 14.15
C ASP A 69 6.93 -10.92 15.60
N PRO A 70 6.65 -11.95 16.44
CA PRO A 70 7.07 -11.94 17.82
C PRO A 70 8.59 -11.93 17.81
N VAL A 71 9.14 -10.87 18.39
CA VAL A 71 10.57 -10.63 18.53
C VAL A 71 11.32 -11.94 18.81
N VAL A 72 11.89 -12.56 17.77
CA VAL A 72 12.83 -13.69 17.90
C VAL A 72 14.19 -13.13 18.38
N ALA A 73 14.19 -12.17 19.31
CA ALA A 73 15.39 -11.55 19.87
C ALA A 73 16.08 -12.42 20.91
N GLN A 74 15.53 -13.60 21.26
CA GLN A 74 16.17 -14.44 22.28
C GLN A 74 16.87 -15.69 21.74
N ASN A 75 16.58 -16.15 20.52
CA ASN A 75 17.11 -17.44 20.04
C ASN A 75 17.80 -17.41 18.67
N ASN A 76 17.95 -16.26 18.02
CA ASN A 76 18.70 -16.17 16.76
C ASN A 76 19.99 -15.35 16.95
N PRO A 77 21.17 -15.99 17.09
CA PRO A 77 22.43 -15.30 17.34
C PRO A 77 22.93 -14.45 16.15
N ASP A 78 22.26 -14.54 14.99
CA ASP A 78 22.58 -13.82 13.76
C ASP A 78 21.68 -12.58 13.52
N LYS A 79 20.71 -12.31 14.42
CA LYS A 79 19.99 -11.03 14.41
C LYS A 79 20.92 -9.94 14.95
N SER A 80 21.53 -9.20 14.03
CA SER A 80 22.25 -7.97 14.34
C SER A 80 21.37 -7.03 15.17
N LYS A 81 21.97 -6.36 16.17
CA LYS A 81 21.36 -5.38 17.11
C LYS A 81 20.76 -4.12 16.43
N GLU A 82 20.42 -4.17 15.16
CA GLU A 82 20.06 -3.03 14.30
C GLU A 82 18.59 -3.03 13.86
N GLU A 83 17.79 -4.04 14.22
CA GLU A 83 16.34 -4.03 13.94
C GLU A 83 15.62 -3.11 14.96
N ASP A 84 14.86 -2.16 14.43
CA ASP A 84 14.11 -1.15 15.19
C ASP A 84 12.83 -1.78 15.76
N ASP A 85 12.81 -2.10 17.04
CA ASP A 85 11.68 -2.80 17.70
C ASP A 85 10.43 -1.91 17.89
N ARG A 86 10.43 -0.67 17.39
CA ARG A 86 9.27 0.23 17.50
C ARG A 86 8.09 -0.31 16.67
N PRO A 87 6.84 -0.16 17.13
CA PRO A 87 5.67 -0.55 16.35
C PRO A 87 5.71 0.07 14.95
N HIS A 88 5.56 -0.75 13.92
CA HIS A 88 5.69 -0.28 12.55
C HIS A 88 4.79 -1.02 11.58
N GLY A 89 4.44 -0.34 10.50
CA GLY A 89 3.69 -0.90 9.39
C GLY A 89 4.60 -1.50 8.32
N HIS A 90 4.02 -2.34 7.48
CA HIS A 90 4.65 -2.85 6.27
C HIS A 90 3.68 -2.77 5.09
N ILE A 91 4.19 -2.31 3.94
CA ILE A 91 3.43 -2.32 2.68
C ILE A 91 3.69 -3.64 1.97
N THR A 92 2.76 -4.59 2.14
CA THR A 92 2.82 -5.92 1.53
C THR A 92 2.73 -5.87 0.01
N SER A 93 1.84 -5.04 -0.53
CA SER A 93 1.66 -4.92 -1.98
C SER A 93 0.97 -3.61 -2.37
N LEU A 94 1.43 -3.01 -3.47
CA LEU A 94 0.82 -1.83 -4.08
C LEU A 94 0.78 -2.05 -5.59
N SER A 95 -0.39 -1.91 -6.19
CA SER A 95 -0.55 -2.05 -7.64
C SER A 95 -1.64 -1.17 -8.20
N VAL A 96 -1.42 -0.68 -9.41
CA VAL A 96 -2.41 0.04 -10.22
C VAL A 96 -2.36 -0.54 -11.63
N MET A 97 -3.53 -0.87 -12.17
CA MET A 97 -3.71 -1.34 -13.55
C MET A 97 -3.06 -0.37 -14.54
N ARG A 98 -2.32 -0.91 -15.53
CA ARG A 98 -1.48 -0.12 -16.44
C ARG A 98 -2.20 1.06 -17.09
N THR A 99 -3.46 0.88 -17.49
CA THR A 99 -4.30 1.90 -18.14
C THR A 99 -4.70 3.06 -17.23
N TYR A 100 -4.55 2.91 -15.91
CA TYR A 100 -4.91 3.90 -14.89
C TYR A 100 -3.69 4.48 -14.14
N ARG A 101 -2.48 4.18 -14.61
CA ARG A 101 -1.25 4.74 -14.04
C ARG A 101 -1.07 6.20 -14.45
N ARG A 102 -0.22 6.93 -13.72
CA ARG A 102 0.08 8.37 -13.92
C ARG A 102 -1.10 9.31 -13.66
N MET A 103 -2.09 8.86 -12.90
CA MET A 103 -3.24 9.64 -12.42
C MET A 103 -3.19 9.91 -10.91
N GLY A 104 -2.02 9.77 -10.27
CA GLY A 104 -1.86 9.98 -8.83
C GLY A 104 -2.43 8.89 -7.90
N ILE A 105 -3.10 7.86 -8.45
CA ILE A 105 -3.77 6.80 -7.66
C ILE A 105 -2.88 6.15 -6.61
N ALA A 106 -1.66 5.75 -7.00
CA ALA A 106 -0.74 5.05 -6.09
C ALA A 106 -0.27 5.96 -4.94
N ASP A 107 -0.10 7.25 -5.18
CA ASP A 107 0.27 8.23 -4.16
C ASP A 107 -0.88 8.44 -3.16
N LYS A 108 -2.12 8.64 -3.66
CA LYS A 108 -3.32 8.76 -2.82
C LYS A 108 -3.55 7.51 -1.95
N LEU A 109 -3.48 6.31 -2.54
CA LEU A 109 -3.62 5.04 -1.81
C LEU A 109 -2.58 4.90 -0.70
N MET A 110 -1.31 5.21 -1.02
CA MET A 110 -0.23 5.16 -0.03
C MET A 110 -0.47 6.14 1.11
N ARG A 111 -0.78 7.42 0.84
CA ARG A 111 -1.01 8.42 1.89
C ARG A 111 -2.11 8.00 2.87
N LEU A 112 -3.23 7.50 2.37
CA LEU A 112 -4.31 6.97 3.19
C LEU A 112 -3.85 5.78 4.06
N SER A 113 -3.11 4.84 3.47
CA SER A 113 -2.57 3.68 4.20
C SER A 113 -1.57 4.10 5.28
N LEU A 114 -0.65 5.01 4.98
CA LEU A 114 0.36 5.53 5.91
C LEU A 114 -0.28 6.25 7.10
N ARG A 115 -1.29 7.08 6.84
CA ARG A 115 -2.06 7.74 7.88
C ARG A 115 -2.77 6.72 8.77
N ALA A 116 -3.49 5.77 8.18
CA ALA A 116 -4.19 4.73 8.94
C ALA A 116 -3.24 3.90 9.81
N LEU A 117 -2.06 3.52 9.29
CA LEU A 117 -1.02 2.84 10.05
C LEU A 117 -0.57 3.67 11.27
N CYS A 118 -0.36 4.97 11.09
CA CYS A 118 0.07 5.87 12.15
C CYS A 118 -1.03 6.11 13.20
N GLU A 119 -2.21 6.56 12.76
CA GLU A 119 -3.28 7.04 13.64
C GLU A 119 -4.06 5.90 14.31
N VAL A 120 -4.34 4.81 13.59
CA VAL A 120 -5.16 3.70 14.12
C VAL A 120 -4.31 2.69 14.87
N TYR A 121 -3.11 2.41 14.38
CA TYR A 121 -2.26 1.33 14.92
C TYR A 121 -1.01 1.83 15.64
N GLY A 122 -0.77 3.14 15.70
CA GLY A 122 0.39 3.71 16.39
C GLY A 122 1.72 3.37 15.72
N ALA A 123 1.74 3.10 14.41
CA ALA A 123 2.96 2.85 13.68
C ALA A 123 3.87 4.10 13.71
N GLN A 124 5.11 3.92 14.16
CA GLN A 124 6.13 4.97 14.21
C GLN A 124 6.91 5.08 12.90
N TYR A 125 6.94 4.00 12.12
CA TYR A 125 7.47 4.01 10.78
C TYR A 125 6.76 2.97 9.92
N VAL A 126 7.04 3.01 8.63
CA VAL A 126 6.61 1.99 7.67
C VAL A 126 7.81 1.47 6.90
N SER A 127 7.81 0.18 6.55
CA SER A 127 8.80 -0.44 5.70
C SER A 127 8.18 -1.04 4.43
N LEU A 128 9.00 -1.20 3.40
CA LEU A 128 8.64 -1.94 2.17
C LEU A 128 9.88 -2.42 1.44
N HIS A 129 9.68 -3.33 0.49
CA HIS A 129 10.68 -3.80 -0.45
C HIS A 129 10.32 -3.41 -1.87
N VAL A 130 11.31 -2.96 -2.65
CA VAL A 130 11.12 -2.60 -4.05
C VAL A 130 12.25 -3.13 -4.92
N ARG A 131 11.89 -3.74 -6.05
CA ARG A 131 12.84 -4.16 -7.10
C ARG A 131 13.75 -3.01 -7.51
N LYS A 132 15.06 -3.27 -7.54
CA LYS A 132 16.09 -2.29 -7.93
C LYS A 132 15.86 -1.71 -9.32
N SER A 133 15.31 -2.52 -10.25
CA SER A 133 15.00 -2.09 -11.61
C SER A 133 13.69 -1.28 -11.74
N ASN A 134 12.83 -1.25 -10.72
CA ASN A 134 11.50 -0.65 -10.79
C ASN A 134 11.54 0.88 -10.62
N ARG A 135 11.96 1.58 -11.68
CA ARG A 135 12.11 3.05 -11.71
C ARG A 135 10.85 3.81 -11.32
N ALA A 136 9.66 3.32 -11.72
CA ALA A 136 8.40 3.99 -11.44
C ALA A 136 8.06 3.94 -9.94
N ALA A 137 8.20 2.76 -9.32
CA ALA A 137 7.99 2.61 -7.88
C ALA A 137 9.05 3.36 -7.08
N LEU A 138 10.33 3.34 -7.50
CA LEU A 138 11.39 4.10 -6.86
C LEU A 138 11.12 5.60 -6.86
N HIS A 139 10.61 6.15 -7.98
CA HIS A 139 10.21 7.56 -8.03
C HIS A 139 9.07 7.86 -7.05
N LEU A 140 8.03 7.02 -7.02
CA LEU A 140 6.93 7.16 -6.08
C LEU A 140 7.42 7.14 -4.62
N TYR A 141 8.17 6.11 -4.23
CA TYR A 141 8.59 5.94 -2.84
C TYR A 141 9.62 6.98 -2.41
N ARG A 142 10.68 7.18 -3.18
CA ARG A 142 11.78 8.08 -2.81
C ARG A 142 11.41 9.55 -3.01
N ASP A 143 10.89 9.90 -4.18
CA ASP A 143 10.75 11.32 -4.57
C ASP A 143 9.41 11.90 -4.13
N SER A 144 8.30 11.16 -4.27
CA SER A 144 6.96 11.65 -3.92
C SER A 144 6.61 11.42 -2.44
N LEU A 145 6.96 10.24 -1.92
CA LEU A 145 6.60 9.82 -0.56
C LEU A 145 7.75 9.90 0.43
N GLN A 146 8.96 10.29 0.01
CA GLN A 146 10.11 10.54 0.88
C GLN A 146 10.50 9.33 1.75
N PHE A 147 10.46 8.13 1.19
CA PHE A 147 11.07 6.95 1.78
C PHE A 147 12.58 6.99 1.59
N GLU A 148 13.30 6.52 2.61
CA GLU A 148 14.75 6.36 2.59
C GLU A 148 15.11 4.90 2.32
N VAL A 149 16.16 4.67 1.52
CA VAL A 149 16.75 3.34 1.37
C VAL A 149 17.55 3.02 2.63
N LYS A 150 17.21 1.91 3.31
CA LYS A 150 17.97 1.41 4.47
C LYS A 150 19.01 0.37 4.08
N LYS A 151 18.66 -0.56 3.19
CA LYS A 151 19.54 -1.67 2.81
C LYS A 151 19.29 -2.12 1.38
N LEU A 152 20.34 -2.64 0.73
CA LEU A 152 20.24 -3.43 -0.49
C LEU A 152 20.25 -4.91 -0.11
N GLU A 153 19.22 -5.65 -0.51
CA GLU A 153 19.06 -7.08 -0.25
C GLU A 153 19.31 -7.86 -1.55
N ASN A 154 20.46 -8.52 -1.61
CA ASN A 154 20.90 -9.23 -2.82
C ASN A 154 20.07 -10.49 -3.03
N GLY A 155 19.58 -10.70 -4.26
CA GLY A 155 18.80 -11.90 -4.60
C GLY A 155 17.52 -12.08 -3.80
N TYR A 156 16.88 -10.98 -3.38
CA TYR A 156 15.67 -11.00 -2.55
C TYR A 156 14.48 -11.64 -3.27
N TYR A 157 14.29 -11.32 -4.56
CA TYR A 157 13.17 -11.84 -5.33
C TYR A 157 13.48 -13.24 -5.91
N ALA A 158 12.43 -14.01 -6.21
CA ALA A 158 12.54 -15.41 -6.66
C ALA A 158 13.33 -15.59 -7.97
N ASP A 159 13.38 -14.55 -8.81
CA ASP A 159 14.17 -14.49 -10.04
C ASP A 159 15.62 -14.03 -9.81
N GLY A 160 16.02 -13.82 -8.55
CA GLY A 160 17.35 -13.38 -8.15
C GLY A 160 17.57 -11.86 -8.25
N GLU A 161 16.53 -11.07 -8.51
CA GLU A 161 16.68 -9.60 -8.51
C GLU A 161 16.90 -9.06 -7.08
N ASP A 162 17.80 -8.09 -6.95
CA ASP A 162 18.00 -7.35 -5.69
C ASP A 162 16.78 -6.47 -5.34
N ALA A 163 16.53 -6.29 -4.05
CA ALA A 163 15.56 -5.35 -3.53
C ALA A 163 16.22 -4.22 -2.74
N TYR A 164 15.67 -3.01 -2.83
CA TYR A 164 15.88 -2.01 -1.80
C TYR A 164 14.86 -2.21 -0.68
N SER A 165 15.35 -2.38 0.55
CA SER A 165 14.55 -2.21 1.76
C SER A 165 14.46 -0.72 2.05
N MET A 166 13.25 -0.18 2.04
CA MET A 166 12.98 1.24 2.25
C MET A 166 12.17 1.47 3.52
N LYS A 167 12.38 2.62 4.17
CA LYS A 167 11.71 3.01 5.41
C LYS A 167 11.27 4.47 5.35
N LYS A 168 10.13 4.79 5.95
CA LYS A 168 9.67 6.16 6.21
C LYS A 168 9.23 6.29 7.66
N GLU A 169 9.79 7.25 8.39
CA GLU A 169 9.29 7.62 9.72
C GLU A 169 7.90 8.25 9.57
N LEU A 170 6.99 7.87 10.47
CA LEU A 170 5.63 8.39 10.53
C LEU A 170 5.51 9.34 11.71
N SER A 171 4.84 10.46 11.47
CA SER A 171 4.49 11.43 12.50
C SER A 171 3.02 11.77 12.35
N VAL A 172 2.32 11.87 13.47
CA VAL A 172 0.99 12.47 13.52
C VAL A 172 1.20 13.96 13.38
N ASP A 173 1.02 14.49 12.18
CA ASP A 173 1.04 15.92 11.94
C ASP A 173 -0.39 16.45 12.16
N PRO A 174 -0.62 17.28 13.19
CA PRO A 174 -1.95 17.79 13.52
C PRO A 174 -2.55 18.71 12.45
N ASP A 175 -1.74 19.19 11.49
CA ASP A 175 -2.15 20.17 10.47
C ASP A 175 -2.43 19.56 9.08
N ILE A 176 -2.36 18.23 8.92
CA ILE A 176 -2.67 17.57 7.65
C ILE A 176 -4.19 17.39 7.48
N GLU A 177 -4.70 17.91 6.36
CA GLU A 177 -6.09 17.85 5.91
C GLU A 177 -6.75 16.49 6.14
N SER A 178 -8.04 16.54 6.47
CA SER A 178 -8.82 15.38 6.91
C SER A 178 -8.96 14.33 5.81
N ASP A 179 -9.28 13.09 6.17
CA ASP A 179 -9.51 12.01 5.18
C ASP A 179 -10.58 12.41 4.15
N ASP A 180 -11.53 13.26 4.54
CA ASP A 180 -12.54 13.78 3.64
C ASP A 180 -11.90 14.59 2.49
N ASP A 181 -10.89 15.41 2.74
CA ASP A 181 -10.28 16.26 1.69
C ASP A 181 -9.56 15.43 0.61
N LEU A 182 -8.92 14.31 0.99
CA LEU A 182 -8.29 13.38 0.03
C LEU A 182 -9.30 12.54 -0.76
N LEU A 183 -10.52 12.37 -0.22
CA LEU A 183 -11.59 11.56 -0.78
C LEU A 183 -12.63 12.38 -1.56
N VAL A 184 -12.70 13.70 -1.36
CA VAL A 184 -13.74 14.60 -1.91
C VAL A 184 -13.41 15.18 -3.29
N ASP A 185 -12.14 15.17 -3.72
CA ASP A 185 -11.69 15.73 -5.01
C ASP A 185 -12.39 15.15 -6.26
N ASP A 186 -13.08 14.02 -6.17
CA ASP A 186 -13.71 13.34 -7.31
C ASP A 186 -15.17 13.76 -7.58
N ILE A 187 -15.79 14.61 -6.76
CA ILE A 187 -17.22 14.99 -6.91
C ILE A 187 -17.41 16.34 -7.64
N ALA A 188 -16.40 17.21 -7.69
CA ALA A 188 -16.60 18.61 -8.10
C ALA A 188 -16.58 18.90 -9.62
N GLU A 189 -16.17 17.98 -10.50
CA GLU A 189 -15.97 18.30 -11.94
C GLU A 189 -17.09 17.85 -12.91
N HIS A 190 -18.21 17.29 -12.43
CA HIS A 190 -19.28 16.79 -13.33
C HIS A 190 -20.68 17.35 -13.08
N THR A 191 -20.80 18.55 -12.52
CA THR A 191 -22.09 19.26 -12.47
C THR A 191 -21.98 20.67 -13.01
N GLU A 192 -21.54 20.82 -14.25
CA GLU A 192 -21.90 21.99 -15.06
C GLU A 192 -21.89 21.61 -16.56
N VAL A 193 -22.80 22.26 -17.31
CA VAL A 193 -23.16 22.09 -18.74
C VAL A 193 -24.21 21.00 -19.01
N SER A 194 -25.46 21.26 -19.42
CA SER A 194 -26.26 22.47 -19.68
C SER A 194 -27.75 22.06 -19.80
N LEU A 195 -28.64 23.02 -19.52
CA LEU A 195 -30.03 23.06 -20.02
C LEU A 195 -30.09 23.10 -21.55
#